data_AF-A0A9W8Q0M2-F1
#
_entry.id   AF-A0A9W8Q0M2-F1
#
_cell.length_a   1.000
_cell.length_b   1.000
_cell.length_c   1.000
_cell.angle_alpha   90.00
_cell.angle_beta   90.00
_cell.angle_gamma   90.00
#
_symmetry.space_group_name_H-M   'P 1'
#
loop_
_entity.id
_entity.type
_entity.pdbx_description
1 polymer ?
#
loop_
_entity_poly.entity_id
_entity_poly.type
_entity_poly.pdbx_seq_one_letter_code
_entity_poly.pdbx_strand_id
1 'polypeptide(L)'
;MSSYSSSLSSSYSGSPTSSFASLSFNNHSSGFDESVNSEVGMIKTWFSVLNDTERESALTSIAELPSLREIEPLIQALKERKQELWRQQQALIIQPPVKPKWVMPGFPHNSQDPRWAAKWLRALRLHKYEQCLVGLSPTQVSRMEDADLQQLGVDTVGARAKMLRAIHNR
;
A
#
# COMPACT_ATOMS: atom_id res chain seq x y z
N MET A 1 -31.19 49.78 25.24
CA MET A 1 -31.86 50.14 26.51
C MET A 1 -33.23 49.49 26.51
N SER A 2 -33.53 48.80 27.61
CA SER A 2 -34.85 48.37 28.11
C SER A 2 -35.59 47.20 27.42
N SER A 3 -35.66 46.12 28.21
CA SER A 3 -36.45 44.90 28.09
C SER A 3 -37.91 45.10 28.47
N TYR A 4 -38.83 44.28 27.94
CA TYR A 4 -40.03 43.85 28.67
C TYR A 4 -40.46 42.43 28.25
N SER A 5 -40.41 41.53 29.22
CA SER A 5 -41.15 40.26 29.33
C SER A 5 -42.67 40.57 29.39
N SER A 6 -43.65 39.70 29.19
CA SER A 6 -43.83 38.26 29.47
C SER A 6 -45.19 37.86 28.88
N SER A 7 -45.45 36.58 28.62
CA SER A 7 -46.72 35.91 28.99
C SER A 7 -46.59 34.39 28.82
N LEU A 8 -46.81 33.68 29.92
CA LEU A 8 -46.93 32.24 30.01
C LEU A 8 -48.38 31.84 29.72
N SER A 9 -48.58 30.73 29.00
CA SER A 9 -49.78 29.90 29.15
C SER A 9 -49.34 28.45 29.22
N SER A 10 -49.60 27.86 30.37
CA SER A 10 -49.41 26.46 30.69
C SER A 10 -50.78 25.82 30.82
N SER A 11 -51.01 24.72 30.11
CA SER A 11 -52.01 23.73 30.52
C SER A 11 -51.63 22.36 29.96
N TYR A 12 -51.28 21.50 30.90
CA TYR A 12 -50.97 20.08 30.83
C TYR A 12 -52.26 19.26 30.81
N SER A 13 -52.33 18.19 30.00
CA SER A 13 -52.56 16.79 30.46
C SER A 13 -53.00 15.88 29.31
N GLY A 14 -52.50 14.64 29.31
CA GLY A 14 -53.11 13.52 28.59
C GLY A 14 -52.18 12.67 27.71
N SER A 15 -51.32 11.85 28.32
CA SER A 15 -50.77 10.62 27.69
C SER A 15 -51.81 9.48 27.82
N PRO A 16 -51.79 8.36 27.04
CA PRO A 16 -50.73 7.35 27.18
C PRO A 16 -50.41 6.50 25.92
N THR A 17 -49.41 5.62 26.10
CA THR A 17 -49.09 4.38 25.36
C THR A 17 -48.25 4.49 24.07
N SER A 18 -46.94 4.30 24.21
CA SER A 18 -46.24 3.12 23.65
C SER A 18 -44.74 3.36 23.77
N SER A 19 -44.12 2.70 24.74
CA SER A 19 -42.68 2.66 24.91
C SER A 19 -42.10 1.67 23.89
N PHE A 20 -41.42 2.16 22.87
CA PHE A 20 -40.30 1.43 22.29
C PHE A 20 -39.10 2.37 22.17
N ALA A 21 -37.97 1.88 22.66
CA ALA A 21 -36.72 2.59 22.74
C ALA A 21 -36.31 3.13 21.36
N SER A 22 -36.08 4.44 21.26
CA SER A 22 -35.41 5.03 20.11
C SER A 22 -33.94 4.62 20.15
N LEU A 23 -33.62 3.51 19.49
CA LEU A 23 -32.27 3.24 19.04
C LEU A 23 -32.00 4.20 17.87
N SER A 24 -31.25 5.26 18.13
CA SER A 24 -30.62 6.06 17.09
C SER A 24 -29.64 5.16 16.34
N PHE A 25 -30.12 4.54 15.26
CA PHE A 25 -29.25 3.99 14.24
C PHE A 25 -28.77 5.16 13.39
N ASN A 26 -27.49 5.44 13.54
CA ASN A 26 -26.74 6.34 12.70
C ASN A 26 -26.94 5.89 11.24
N ASN A 27 -27.73 6.63 10.46
CA ASN A 27 -28.05 6.31 9.07
C ASN A 27 -26.82 6.58 8.18
N HIS A 28 -25.86 5.67 8.22
CA HIS A 28 -24.85 5.50 7.16
C HIS A 28 -25.39 4.49 6.14
N SER A 29 -26.43 4.84 5.39
CA SER A 29 -26.97 3.98 4.31
C SER A 29 -26.87 4.60 2.91
N SER A 30 -26.25 5.77 2.76
CA SER A 30 -26.17 6.46 1.45
C SER A 30 -25.12 5.91 0.48
N GLY A 31 -24.17 5.08 0.91
CA GLY A 31 -23.08 4.59 0.04
C GLY A 31 -23.33 3.25 -0.66
N PHE A 32 -24.18 2.40 -0.09
CA PHE A 32 -24.40 1.04 -0.61
C PHE A 32 -25.42 1.02 -1.76
N ASP A 33 -26.46 1.85 -1.64
CA ASP A 33 -27.55 1.94 -2.62
C ASP A 33 -27.05 2.52 -3.96
N GLU A 34 -26.16 3.49 -3.93
CA GLU A 34 -25.66 4.14 -5.15
C GLU A 34 -24.76 3.24 -6.00
N SER A 35 -23.98 2.36 -5.36
CA SER A 35 -23.15 1.36 -6.05
C SER A 35 -24.01 0.30 -6.75
N VAL A 36 -25.02 -0.24 -6.05
CA VAL A 36 -25.92 -1.24 -6.61
C VAL A 36 -26.75 -0.64 -7.74
N ASN A 37 -27.24 0.60 -7.58
CA ASN A 37 -27.97 1.29 -8.63
C ASN A 37 -27.10 1.59 -9.87
N SER A 38 -25.81 1.88 -9.67
CA SER A 38 -24.84 2.04 -10.76
C SER A 38 -24.61 0.72 -11.52
N GLU A 39 -24.42 -0.39 -10.80
CA GLU A 39 -24.27 -1.74 -11.38
C GLU A 39 -25.52 -2.18 -12.14
N VAL A 40 -26.71 -1.97 -11.57
CA VAL A 40 -28.00 -2.23 -12.23
C VAL A 40 -28.17 -1.33 -13.46
N GLY A 41 -27.67 -0.09 -13.41
CA GLY A 41 -27.63 0.82 -14.55
C GLY A 41 -26.78 0.29 -15.70
N MET A 42 -25.57 -0.20 -15.41
CA MET A 42 -24.67 -0.78 -16.41
C MET A 42 -25.29 -2.02 -17.07
N ILE A 43 -25.95 -2.87 -16.29
CA ILE A 43 -26.66 -4.04 -16.80
C ILE A 43 -27.78 -3.62 -17.75
N LYS A 44 -28.59 -2.62 -17.39
CA LYS A 44 -29.65 -2.09 -18.28
C LYS A 44 -29.07 -1.55 -19.59
N THR A 45 -27.95 -0.83 -19.54
CA THR A 45 -27.28 -0.32 -20.74
C THR A 45 -26.81 -1.46 -21.66
N TRP A 46 -26.25 -2.53 -21.09
CA TRP A 46 -25.80 -3.69 -21.87
C TRP A 46 -26.96 -4.46 -22.50
N PHE A 47 -28.06 -4.65 -21.78
CA PHE A 47 -29.26 -5.33 -22.30
C PHE A 47 -30.06 -4.49 -23.30
N SER A 48 -29.82 -3.18 -23.38
CA SER A 48 -30.46 -2.30 -24.37
C SER A 48 -29.91 -2.48 -25.78
N VAL A 49 -28.74 -3.13 -25.91
CA VAL A 49 -28.11 -3.43 -27.21
C VAL A 49 -28.70 -4.69 -27.86
N LEU A 50 -29.37 -5.55 -27.09
CA LEU A 50 -29.92 -6.82 -27.53
C LEU A 50 -31.39 -6.68 -27.98
N ASN A 51 -31.79 -7.45 -29.01
CA ASN A 51 -33.19 -7.51 -29.44
C ASN A 51 -34.06 -8.23 -28.40
N ASP A 52 -35.37 -8.02 -28.42
CA ASP A 52 -36.29 -8.54 -27.39
C ASP A 52 -36.18 -10.07 -27.23
N THR A 53 -36.01 -10.81 -28.32
CA THR A 53 -35.82 -12.27 -28.34
C THR A 53 -34.48 -12.72 -27.75
N GLU A 54 -33.41 -11.96 -27.99
CA GLU A 54 -32.07 -12.22 -27.46
C GLU A 54 -31.97 -11.83 -25.98
N ARG A 55 -32.72 -10.81 -25.57
CA ARG A 55 -32.85 -10.41 -24.18
C ARG A 55 -33.61 -11.44 -23.37
N GLU A 56 -34.71 -11.98 -23.90
CA GLU A 56 -35.48 -13.04 -23.24
C GLU A 56 -34.68 -14.33 -23.10
N SER A 57 -33.94 -14.74 -24.13
CA SER A 57 -33.07 -15.93 -24.03
C SER A 57 -31.93 -15.74 -23.04
N ALA A 58 -31.28 -14.57 -23.03
CA ALA A 58 -30.24 -14.25 -22.06
C ALA A 58 -30.78 -14.20 -20.60
N LEU A 59 -31.96 -13.64 -20.38
CA LEU A 59 -32.61 -13.65 -19.06
C LEU A 59 -33.00 -15.06 -18.63
N THR A 60 -33.47 -15.90 -19.56
CA THR A 60 -33.78 -17.31 -19.29
C THR A 60 -32.51 -18.08 -18.93
N SER A 61 -31.41 -17.86 -19.65
CA SER A 61 -30.11 -18.46 -19.32
C SER A 61 -29.56 -18.00 -17.97
N ILE A 62 -29.79 -16.75 -17.57
CA ILE A 62 -29.42 -16.24 -16.23
C ILE A 62 -30.29 -16.88 -15.14
N ALA A 63 -31.57 -17.09 -15.40
CA ALA A 63 -32.49 -17.78 -14.49
C ALA A 63 -32.19 -19.28 -14.38
N GLU A 64 -31.66 -19.88 -15.45
CA GLU A 64 -31.19 -21.27 -15.50
C GLU A 64 -29.79 -21.46 -14.90
N LEU A 65 -29.07 -20.38 -14.57
CA LEU A 65 -27.79 -20.53 -13.87
C LEU A 65 -28.06 -21.19 -12.51
N PRO A 66 -27.46 -22.36 -12.25
CA PRO A 66 -27.56 -22.95 -10.94
C PRO A 66 -26.99 -21.97 -9.91
N SER A 67 -27.70 -21.81 -8.80
CA SER A 67 -27.45 -20.82 -7.76
C SER A 67 -25.95 -20.66 -7.43
N LEU A 68 -25.52 -19.47 -6.99
CA LEU A 68 -24.17 -19.14 -6.51
C LEU A 68 -23.42 -20.27 -5.75
N ARG A 69 -24.16 -21.17 -5.10
CA ARG A 69 -23.67 -22.36 -4.40
C ARG A 69 -22.99 -23.41 -5.30
N GLU A 70 -23.33 -23.51 -6.58
CA GLU A 70 -22.71 -24.45 -7.54
C GLU A 70 -21.46 -23.87 -8.23
N ILE A 71 -21.22 -22.57 -8.12
CA ILE A 71 -20.01 -21.92 -8.63
C ILE A 71 -18.85 -22.05 -7.63
N GLU A 72 -19.14 -22.21 -6.34
CA GLU A 72 -18.14 -22.41 -5.28
C GLU A 72 -17.20 -23.62 -5.51
N PRO A 73 -17.67 -24.83 -5.89
CA PRO A 73 -16.77 -25.93 -6.19
C PRO A 73 -15.88 -25.65 -7.42
N LEU A 74 -16.37 -24.88 -8.39
CA LEU A 74 -15.56 -24.46 -9.56
C LEU A 74 -14.47 -23.46 -9.14
N ILE A 75 -14.80 -22.47 -8.32
CA ILE A 75 -13.84 -21.51 -7.75
C ILE A 75 -12.79 -22.25 -6.92
N GLN A 76 -13.21 -23.23 -6.12
CA GLN A 76 -12.32 -24.04 -5.29
C GLN A 76 -11.37 -24.86 -6.15
N ALA A 77 -11.86 -25.54 -7.19
CA ALA A 77 -11.04 -26.29 -8.14
C ALA A 77 -10.01 -25.39 -8.85
N LEU A 78 -10.40 -24.16 -9.21
CA LEU A 78 -9.48 -23.19 -9.83
C LEU A 78 -8.42 -22.68 -8.84
N LYS A 79 -8.78 -22.42 -7.58
CA LYS A 79 -7.82 -22.05 -6.52
C LYS A 79 -6.81 -23.17 -6.27
N GLU A 80 -7.27 -24.41 -6.21
CA GLU A 80 -6.41 -25.60 -6.03
C GLU A 80 -5.49 -25.82 -7.24
N ARG A 81 -5.99 -25.67 -8.47
CA ARG A 81 -5.19 -25.71 -9.70
C ARG A 81 -4.08 -24.66 -9.68
N LYS A 82 -4.39 -23.43 -9.28
CA LYS A 82 -3.40 -22.36 -9.10
C LYS A 82 -2.34 -22.78 -8.08
N GLN A 83 -2.75 -23.23 -6.89
CA GLN A 83 -1.81 -23.67 -5.84
C GLN A 83 -0.91 -24.82 -6.27
N GLU A 84 -1.45 -25.78 -7.02
CA GLU A 84 -0.69 -26.89 -7.59
C GLU A 84 0.35 -26.40 -8.60
N LEU A 85 0.00 -25.47 -9.48
CA LEU A 85 0.97 -24.84 -10.40
C LEU A 85 2.08 -24.10 -9.64
N TRP A 86 1.74 -23.42 -8.54
CA TRP A 86 2.75 -22.82 -7.66
C TRP A 86 3.68 -23.87 -7.04
N ARG A 87 3.16 -25.00 -6.58
CA ARG A 87 3.95 -26.10 -6.03
C ARG A 87 4.84 -26.76 -7.08
N GLN A 88 4.31 -26.99 -8.29
CA GLN A 88 5.08 -27.53 -9.41
C GLN A 88 6.19 -26.58 -9.85
N GLN A 89 5.92 -25.28 -9.90
CA GLN A 89 6.93 -24.27 -10.17
C GLN A 89 8.04 -24.29 -9.09
N GLN A 90 7.67 -24.43 -7.82
CA GLN A 90 8.65 -24.58 -6.73
C GLN A 90 9.47 -25.87 -6.84
N ALA A 91 8.88 -26.97 -7.31
CA ALA A 91 9.55 -28.26 -7.47
C ALA A 91 10.48 -28.32 -8.68
N LEU A 92 10.17 -27.59 -9.76
CA LEU A 92 11.02 -27.45 -10.95
C LEU A 92 12.19 -26.48 -10.72
N ILE A 93 12.06 -25.57 -9.75
CA ILE A 93 13.16 -24.69 -9.32
C ILE A 93 14.12 -25.50 -8.46
N ILE A 94 15.08 -26.14 -9.11
CA ILE A 94 16.33 -26.59 -8.49
C ILE A 94 17.00 -25.34 -7.91
N GLN A 95 17.02 -25.28 -6.57
CA GLN A 95 17.49 -24.21 -5.68
C GLN A 95 16.54 -23.02 -5.43
N PRO A 96 16.20 -22.73 -4.15
CA PRO A 96 15.48 -21.51 -3.82
C PRO A 96 16.26 -20.31 -4.36
N PRO A 97 15.60 -19.25 -4.86
CA PRO A 97 16.29 -18.05 -5.30
C PRO A 97 17.07 -17.48 -4.10
N VAL A 98 18.37 -17.74 -4.07
CA VAL A 98 19.26 -17.16 -3.07
C VAL A 98 19.26 -15.66 -3.34
N LYS A 99 18.55 -14.91 -2.49
CA LYS A 99 18.67 -13.45 -2.49
C LYS A 99 20.17 -13.13 -2.45
N PRO A 100 20.71 -12.37 -3.42
CA PRO A 100 22.14 -12.10 -3.43
C PRO A 100 22.50 -11.46 -2.09
N LYS A 101 23.39 -12.12 -1.35
CA LYS A 101 23.88 -11.60 -0.08
C LYS A 101 24.54 -10.27 -0.40
N TRP A 102 24.03 -9.19 0.18
CA TRP A 102 24.62 -7.86 0.01
C TRP A 102 26.09 -7.93 0.45
N VAL A 103 26.99 -7.76 -0.51
CA VAL A 103 28.42 -7.63 -0.25
C VAL A 103 28.72 -6.14 -0.09
N MET A 104 29.50 -5.81 0.93
CA MET A 104 29.86 -4.42 1.16
C MET A 104 30.73 -3.92 -0.01
N PRO A 105 30.39 -2.80 -0.65
CA PRO A 105 31.18 -2.25 -1.76
C PRO A 105 32.57 -1.85 -1.26
N GLY A 106 33.61 -2.26 -1.98
CA GLY A 106 34.97 -1.84 -1.71
C GLY A 106 35.17 -0.34 -1.94
N PHE A 107 36.10 0.25 -1.18
CA PHE A 107 36.43 1.67 -1.30
C PHE A 107 37.24 1.98 -2.57
N PRO A 108 36.85 3.02 -3.34
CA PRO A 108 37.53 3.38 -4.59
C PRO A 108 38.83 4.16 -4.33
N HIS A 109 39.92 3.46 -3.98
CA HIS A 109 41.20 4.06 -3.61
C HIS A 109 41.87 4.92 -4.71
N ASN A 110 41.64 4.62 -5.99
CA ASN A 110 42.25 5.31 -7.14
C ASN A 110 41.20 5.75 -8.17
N SER A 111 40.04 6.23 -7.71
CA SER A 111 39.04 6.77 -8.63
C SER A 111 39.37 8.22 -8.99
N GLN A 112 39.56 8.46 -10.27
CA GLN A 112 39.79 9.80 -10.84
C GLN A 112 38.47 10.51 -11.18
N ASP A 113 37.33 9.85 -10.95
CA ASP A 113 36.00 10.40 -11.23
C ASP A 113 35.68 11.52 -10.23
N PRO A 114 35.24 12.72 -10.67
CA PRO A 114 34.78 13.76 -9.76
C PRO A 114 33.51 13.36 -8.98
N ARG A 115 32.79 12.32 -9.46
CA ARG A 115 31.57 11.78 -8.86
C ARG A 115 31.82 10.51 -8.02
N TRP A 116 33.07 10.22 -7.68
CA TRP A 116 33.43 9.01 -6.94
C TRP A 116 32.66 8.88 -5.62
N ALA A 117 32.56 9.98 -4.85
CA ALA A 117 31.90 10.02 -3.54
C ALA A 117 30.41 9.67 -3.67
N ALA A 118 29.74 10.29 -4.65
CA ALA A 118 28.33 10.06 -4.95
C ALA A 118 28.03 8.60 -5.35
N LYS A 119 28.90 8.01 -6.18
CA LYS A 119 28.79 6.62 -6.64
C LYS A 119 28.96 5.63 -5.48
N TRP A 120 30.00 5.83 -4.68
CA TRP A 120 30.33 4.97 -3.53
C TRP A 120 29.28 5.07 -2.41
N LEU A 121 28.83 6.28 -2.07
CA LEU A 121 27.81 6.49 -1.04
C LEU A 121 26.44 5.96 -1.44
N ARG A 122 26.06 6.02 -2.72
CA ARG A 122 24.84 5.36 -3.20
C ARG A 122 24.92 3.84 -3.03
N ALA A 123 26.07 3.23 -3.31
CA ALA A 123 26.29 1.82 -3.05
C ALA A 123 26.23 1.49 -1.55
N LEU A 124 26.73 2.36 -0.67
CA LEU A 124 26.58 2.20 0.78
C LEU A 124 25.21 2.61 1.35
N ARG A 125 24.31 3.15 0.53
CA ARG A 125 23.04 3.77 0.95
C ARG A 125 23.24 4.95 1.93
N LEU A 126 24.35 5.66 1.83
CA LEU A 126 24.74 6.83 2.63
C LEU A 126 24.76 8.14 1.82
N HIS A 127 24.00 8.21 0.73
CA HIS A 127 23.96 9.33 -0.22
C HIS A 127 23.59 10.69 0.40
N LYS A 128 23.05 10.73 1.62
CA LYS A 128 22.84 11.97 2.39
C LYS A 128 24.14 12.72 2.66
N TYR A 129 25.25 12.01 2.87
CA TYR A 129 26.55 12.57 3.22
C TYR A 129 27.43 12.87 2.00
N GLU A 130 26.86 12.89 0.80
CA GLU A 130 27.60 13.20 -0.44
C GLU A 130 28.30 14.55 -0.32
N GLN A 131 27.59 15.56 0.19
CA GLN A 131 28.08 16.94 0.34
C GLN A 131 29.30 17.05 1.28
N CYS A 132 29.42 16.16 2.28
CA CYS A 132 30.54 16.13 3.22
C CYS A 132 31.86 15.69 2.57
N LEU A 133 31.79 14.97 1.44
CA LEU A 133 32.95 14.41 0.74
C LEU A 133 33.21 15.09 -0.61
N VAL A 134 32.42 16.11 -0.97
CA VAL A 134 32.65 16.90 -2.20
C VAL A 134 33.96 17.67 -2.05
N GLY A 135 34.85 17.53 -3.04
CA GLY A 135 36.14 18.23 -3.08
C GLY A 135 37.31 17.50 -2.41
N LEU A 136 37.05 16.37 -1.74
CA LEU A 136 38.11 15.51 -1.21
C LEU A 136 38.50 14.44 -2.23
N SER A 137 39.79 14.10 -2.25
CA SER A 137 40.27 12.94 -3.01
C SER A 137 40.02 11.65 -2.24
N PRO A 138 39.77 10.51 -2.92
CA PRO A 138 39.59 9.23 -2.23
C PRO A 138 40.79 8.85 -1.35
N THR A 139 42.01 9.22 -1.77
CA THR A 139 43.25 8.99 -1.04
C THR A 139 43.34 9.77 0.27
N GLN A 140 42.72 10.95 0.34
CA GLN A 140 42.61 11.70 1.59
C GLN A 140 41.61 11.00 2.52
N VAL A 141 40.43 10.64 2.00
CA VAL A 141 39.35 10.02 2.78
C VAL A 141 39.74 8.65 3.36
N SER A 142 40.60 7.89 2.68
CA SER A 142 41.11 6.62 3.22
C SER A 142 42.06 6.76 4.40
N ARG A 143 42.62 7.95 4.64
CA ARG A 143 43.52 8.24 5.78
C ARG A 143 42.79 8.82 6.99
N MET A 144 41.49 9.12 6.85
CA MET A 144 40.69 9.78 7.89
C MET A 144 40.17 8.78 8.92
N GLU A 145 40.08 9.23 10.18
CA GLU A 145 39.51 8.45 11.29
C GLU A 145 38.08 8.90 11.64
N ASP A 146 37.46 8.27 12.64
CA ASP A 146 36.09 8.60 13.09
C ASP A 146 35.93 10.08 13.46
N ALA A 147 36.94 10.66 14.11
CA ALA A 147 36.95 12.05 14.53
C ALA A 147 36.93 13.02 13.35
N ASP A 148 37.69 12.73 12.30
CA ASP A 148 37.75 13.60 11.11
C ASP A 148 36.44 13.51 10.31
N LEU A 149 35.85 12.31 10.20
CA LEU A 149 34.54 12.11 9.56
C LEU A 149 33.42 12.84 10.32
N GLN A 150 33.52 12.93 11.65
CA GLN A 150 32.59 13.70 12.47
C GLN A 150 32.73 15.21 12.19
N GLN A 151 33.96 15.72 12.03
CA GLN A 151 34.20 17.13 11.68
C GLN A 151 33.69 17.51 10.28
N LEU A 152 33.70 16.56 9.33
CA LEU A 152 33.10 16.76 8.00
C LEU A 152 31.56 16.80 8.00
N GLY A 153 30.90 16.51 9.13
CA GLY A 153 29.44 16.54 9.26
C GLY A 153 28.74 15.19 9.12
N VAL A 154 29.46 14.07 9.32
CA VAL A 154 28.83 12.75 9.44
C VAL A 154 28.38 12.53 10.89
N ASP A 155 27.21 13.08 11.22
CA ASP A 155 26.70 13.14 12.61
C ASP A 155 26.48 11.77 13.24
N THR A 156 26.04 10.79 12.45
CA THR A 156 25.64 9.47 12.97
C THR A 156 26.84 8.53 13.10
N VAL A 157 27.08 8.00 14.31
CA VAL A 157 28.12 6.99 14.60
C VAL A 157 28.01 5.78 13.67
N GLY A 158 26.79 5.32 13.37
CA GLY A 158 26.57 4.17 12.49
C GLY A 158 27.02 4.41 11.04
N ALA A 159 26.90 5.64 10.52
CA ALA A 159 27.39 5.97 9.19
C ALA A 159 28.92 5.99 9.15
N ARG A 160 29.56 6.58 10.18
CA ARG A 160 31.03 6.63 10.29
C ARG A 160 31.63 5.23 10.41
N ALA A 161 31.11 4.41 11.30
CA ALA A 161 31.52 3.01 11.42
C ALA A 161 31.34 2.23 10.11
N LYS A 162 30.26 2.47 9.36
CA LYS A 162 30.02 1.84 8.07
C LYS A 162 31.00 2.31 6.99
N MET A 163 31.32 3.60 6.95
CA MET A 163 32.33 4.16 6.05
C MET A 163 33.72 3.60 6.35
N LEU A 164 34.15 3.63 7.62
CA LEU A 164 35.43 3.08 8.06
C LEU A 164 35.53 1.58 7.75
N ARG A 165 34.45 0.83 7.98
CA ARG A 165 34.41 -0.59 7.60
C ARG A 165 34.58 -0.78 6.10
N ALA A 166 33.90 0.01 5.27
CA ALA A 166 34.02 -0.06 3.81
C ALA A 166 35.39 0.38 3.28
N ILE A 167 36.07 1.31 3.98
CA ILE A 167 37.44 1.74 3.68
C ILE A 167 38.44 0.62 3.98
N HIS A 168 38.31 -0.04 5.14
CA HIS A 168 39.23 -1.10 5.58
C HIS A 168 38.92 -2.50 5.02
N ASN A 169 37.74 -2.70 4.44
CA ASN A 169 37.37 -3.96 3.82
C ASN A 169 38.07 -4.10 2.45
N ARG A 170 39.18 -4.85 2.46
CA ARG A 170 39.89 -5.32 1.29
C ARG A 170 39.38 -6.67 0.83
#